data_AF-A0AAJ0ASC1-F1
#
_entry.id   AF-A0AAJ0ASC1-F1
#
_cell.length_a   1.000
_cell.length_b   1.000
_cell.length_c   1.000
_cell.angle_alpha   90.00
_cell.angle_beta   90.00
_cell.angle_gamma   90.00
#
_symmetry.space_group_name_H-M   'P 1'
#
loop_
_entity.id
_entity.type
_entity.pdbx_description
1 polymer ?
#
loop_
_entity_poly.entity_id
_entity_poly.type
_entity_poly.pdbx_seq_one_letter_code
_entity_poly.pdbx_strand_id
1 'polypeptide(L)'
;MVLENVPGRFACICRDWQESIEPRNFRILQVGSDEHSFTNLHMTFHNKPWRQSYVRHIWFKIELPDHCIEKRSRPQTDEEINEDRICFATAIFTLFYNLEA
;
A
#
# COMPACT_ATOMS: atom_id res chain seq x y z
N MET A 1 -15.10 0.16 -18.02
CA MET A 1 -14.22 1.31 -18.32
C MET A 1 -12.89 1.05 -17.63
N VAL A 2 -11.91 0.54 -18.38
CA VAL A 2 -10.55 0.29 -17.87
C VAL A 2 -9.89 1.65 -17.71
N LEU A 3 -9.60 2.06 -16.48
CA LEU A 3 -8.81 3.27 -16.22
C LEU A 3 -7.36 2.91 -16.51
N GLU A 4 -6.92 3.16 -17.75
CA GLU A 4 -5.50 3.05 -18.09
C GLU A 4 -4.71 4.01 -17.19
N ASN A 5 -3.75 3.44 -16.45
CA ASN A 5 -2.83 4.20 -15.61
C ASN A 5 -1.99 5.12 -16.51
N VAL A 6 -2.09 6.43 -16.33
CA VAL A 6 -1.31 7.40 -17.12
C VAL A 6 0.08 7.52 -16.47
N PRO A 7 1.19 7.33 -17.21
CA PRO A 7 2.52 7.39 -16.61
C PRO A 7 2.75 8.67 -15.79
N GLY A 8 3.13 8.51 -14.53
CA GLY A 8 3.27 9.63 -13.57
C GLY A 8 4.24 10.72 -14.02
N ARG A 9 5.21 10.41 -14.89
CA ARG A 9 6.13 11.39 -15.49
C ARG A 9 5.41 12.54 -16.21
N PHE A 10 4.21 12.29 -16.74
CA PHE A 10 3.42 13.32 -17.44
C PHE A 10 2.79 14.33 -16.48
N ALA A 11 2.54 13.95 -15.22
CA ALA A 11 2.06 14.86 -14.18
C ALA A 11 3.13 15.90 -13.76
N CYS A 12 4.39 15.75 -14.19
CA CYS A 12 5.48 16.67 -13.87
C CYS A 12 5.73 17.73 -14.96
N ILE A 13 5.04 17.67 -16.10
CA ILE A 13 5.32 18.54 -17.26
C ILE A 13 4.76 19.96 -17.06
N CYS A 14 3.49 20.07 -16.67
CA CYS A 14 2.85 21.35 -16.38
C CYS A 14 1.69 21.18 -15.38
N ARG A 15 1.19 22.31 -14.86
CA ARG A 15 0.11 22.32 -13.84
C ARG A 15 -1.19 21.69 -14.36
N ASP A 16 -1.61 22.02 -15.57
CA ASP A 16 -2.86 21.49 -16.15
C ASP A 16 -2.83 19.96 -16.28
N TRP A 17 -1.67 19.41 -16.65
CA TRP A 17 -1.46 17.97 -16.74
C TRP A 17 -1.42 17.33 -15.36
N GLN A 18 -0.77 17.98 -14.40
CA GLN A 18 -0.77 17.54 -13.00
C GLN A 18 -2.20 17.44 -12.46
N GLU A 19 -3.00 18.49 -12.62
CA GLU A 19 -4.39 18.55 -12.14
C GLU A 19 -5.31 17.53 -12.83
N SER A 20 -5.00 17.15 -14.07
CA SER A 20 -5.77 16.15 -14.82
C SER A 20 -5.37 14.71 -14.50
N ILE A 21 -4.10 14.47 -14.20
CA ILE A 21 -3.49 13.13 -14.06
C ILE A 21 -3.45 12.68 -12.60
N GLU A 22 -3.02 13.54 -11.67
CA GLU A 22 -2.87 13.19 -10.25
C GLU A 22 -4.17 12.65 -9.62
N PRO A 23 -5.37 13.20 -9.89
CA PRO A 23 -6.61 12.66 -9.34
C PRO A 23 -6.94 11.24 -9.82
N ARG A 24 -6.48 10.87 -11.03
CA ARG A 24 -6.70 9.53 -11.58
C ARG A 24 -5.70 8.55 -11.01
N ASN A 25 -4.42 8.95 -10.95
CA ASN A 25 -3.33 8.10 -10.51
C ASN A 25 -3.34 7.86 -8.99
N PHE A 26 -3.70 8.87 -8.19
CA PHE A 26 -3.78 8.74 -6.74
C PHE A 26 -5.12 8.21 -6.24
N ARG A 27 -6.09 7.99 -7.13
CA ARG A 27 -7.39 7.39 -6.76
C ARG A 27 -7.23 6.03 -6.08
N ILE A 28 -6.26 5.24 -6.56
CA ILE A 28 -5.91 3.92 -6.05
C ILE A 28 -4.39 3.88 -5.92
N LEU A 29 -3.90 3.78 -4.69
CA LEU A 29 -2.48 3.64 -4.41
C LEU A 29 -2.17 2.23 -3.93
N GLN A 30 -1.20 1.61 -4.59
CA GLN A 30 -0.61 0.35 -4.17
C GLN A 30 0.71 0.66 -3.47
N VAL A 31 0.80 0.29 -2.20
CA VAL A 31 1.97 0.54 -1.36
C VAL A 31 2.44 -0.81 -0.83
N GLY A 32 3.74 -1.08 -0.97
CA GLY A 32 4.37 -2.24 -0.36
C GLY A 32 4.41 -2.10 1.17
N SER A 33 4.58 -3.21 1.86
CA SER A 33 4.69 -3.24 3.33
C SER A 33 6.12 -2.99 3.84
N ASP A 34 7.06 -2.65 2.96
CA ASP A 34 8.45 -2.34 3.31
C ASP A 34 8.65 -0.86 3.69
N GLU A 35 9.68 -0.59 4.49
CA GLU A 35 10.01 0.77 4.97
C GLU A 35 10.25 1.77 3.83
N HIS A 36 10.81 1.31 2.71
CA HIS A 36 11.06 2.16 1.56
C HIS A 36 9.75 2.60 0.88
N SER A 37 8.79 1.69 0.74
CA SER A 37 7.43 1.99 0.27
C SER A 37 6.73 3.02 1.17
N PHE A 38 6.82 2.88 2.49
CA PHE A 38 6.25 3.85 3.43
C PHE A 38 6.93 5.22 3.35
N THR A 39 8.26 5.24 3.24
CA THR A 39 9.03 6.49 3.09
C THR A 39 8.64 7.23 1.81
N ASN A 40 8.51 6.51 0.70
CA ASN A 40 8.06 7.09 -0.58
C ASN A 40 6.63 7.63 -0.50
N LEU A 41 5.74 6.92 0.20
CA LEU A 41 4.37 7.38 0.45
C LEU A 41 4.37 8.69 1.25
N HIS A 42 5.11 8.73 2.36
CA HIS A 42 5.25 9.92 3.19
C HIS A 42 5.78 11.11 2.37
N MET A 43 6.88 10.94 1.61
CA MET A 43 7.42 12.00 0.76
C MET A 43 6.44 12.50 -0.31
N THR A 44 5.60 11.60 -0.84
CA THR A 44 4.61 11.93 -1.88
C THR A 44 3.54 12.89 -1.37
N PHE A 45 3.13 12.76 -0.11
CA PHE A 45 2.04 13.53 0.50
C PHE A 45 2.51 14.68 1.39
N HIS A 46 3.57 14.48 2.17
CA HIS A 46 4.05 15.45 3.15
C HIS A 46 4.34 16.82 2.52
N ASN A 47 4.97 16.83 1.34
CA ASN A 47 5.33 18.08 0.66
C ASN A 47 4.16 18.69 -0.13
N LYS A 48 3.06 17.96 -0.31
CA LYS A 48 1.92 18.37 -1.16
C LYS A 48 0.60 17.88 -0.55
N PRO A 49 0.09 18.55 0.49
CA PRO A 49 -1.07 18.10 1.27
C PRO A 49 -2.33 17.89 0.42
N TRP A 50 -2.52 18.69 -0.63
CA TRP A 50 -3.67 18.56 -1.54
C TRP A 50 -3.75 17.18 -2.20
N ARG A 51 -2.64 16.47 -2.36
CA ARG A 51 -2.65 15.11 -2.95
C ARG A 51 -3.42 14.12 -2.09
N GLN A 52 -3.50 14.34 -0.77
CA GLN A 52 -4.29 13.50 0.12
C GLN A 52 -5.77 13.49 -0.27
N SER A 53 -6.30 14.61 -0.79
CA SER A 53 -7.71 14.72 -1.22
C SER A 53 -8.06 13.84 -2.43
N TYR A 54 -7.07 13.38 -3.19
CA TYR A 54 -7.29 12.48 -4.33
C TYR A 54 -7.36 11.02 -3.93
N VAL A 55 -6.89 10.68 -2.73
CA VAL A 55 -6.84 9.31 -2.24
C VAL A 55 -8.23 8.91 -1.76
N ARG A 56 -8.90 8.03 -2.51
CA ARG A 56 -10.19 7.45 -2.09
C ARG A 56 -10.01 6.15 -1.32
N HIS A 57 -9.06 5.32 -1.77
CA HIS A 57 -8.78 4.02 -1.19
C HIS A 57 -7.28 3.76 -1.24
N ILE A 58 -6.72 3.27 -0.13
CA ILE A 58 -5.34 2.78 -0.07
C ILE A 58 -5.38 1.26 -0.03
N TRP A 59 -4.66 0.63 -0.95
CA TRP A 59 -4.56 -0.82 -1.04
C TRP A 59 -3.19 -1.24 -0.52
N PHE A 60 -3.20 -2.02 0.56
CA PHE A 60 -2.00 -2.63 1.10
C PHE A 60 -1.93 -4.08 0.66
N LYS A 61 -0.82 -4.45 0.04
CA LYS A 61 -0.48 -5.84 -0.21
C LYS A 61 0.45 -6.27 0.93
N ILE A 62 -0.08 -7.07 1.84
CA ILE A 62 0.73 -7.70 2.89
C ILE A 62 1.22 -9.02 2.31
N GLU A 63 2.51 -9.09 2.02
CA GLU A 63 3.18 -10.34 1.68
C GLU A 63 3.53 -11.05 2.99
N LEU A 64 2.84 -12.15 3.25
CA LEU A 64 3.20 -13.03 4.37
C LEU A 64 4.51 -13.75 4.02
N PRO A 65 5.37 -14.01 5.02
CA PRO A 65 6.60 -14.76 4.79
C PRO A 65 6.32 -16.13 4.17
N ASP A 66 7.26 -16.63 3.38
CA ASP A 66 7.14 -17.94 2.73
C ASP A 66 6.88 -19.03 3.78
N HIS A 67 5.64 -19.49 3.87
CA HIS A 67 5.30 -20.66 4.67
C HIS A 67 5.97 -21.87 4.05
N CYS A 68 6.88 -22.51 4.79
CA CYS A 68 7.62 -23.68 4.35
C CYS A 68 6.65 -24.74 3.77
N ILE A 69 6.77 -25.03 2.47
CA ILE A 69 5.80 -25.85 1.71
C ILE A 69 5.69 -27.27 2.29
N GLU A 70 6.74 -27.78 2.93
CA GLU A 70 6.76 -29.08 3.62
C GLU A 70 5.67 -29.21 4.70
N LYS A 71 5.28 -28.09 5.33
CA LYS A 71 4.24 -28.03 6.35
C LYS A 71 2.81 -28.16 5.79
N ARG A 72 2.60 -28.01 4.47
CA ARG A 72 1.28 -28.16 3.82
C ARG A 72 0.81 -29.60 3.68
N SER A 73 1.70 -30.56 3.97
CA SER A 73 1.41 -32.00 3.94
C SER A 73 0.42 -32.42 5.03
N ARG A 74 0.22 -31.58 6.04
CA ARG A 74 -0.69 -31.80 7.16
C ARG A 74 -1.56 -30.56 7.40
N PRO A 75 -2.76 -30.71 7.99
CA PRO A 75 -3.50 -29.57 8.54
C PRO A 75 -2.62 -28.78 9.52
N GLN A 76 -2.67 -27.45 9.44
CA GLN A 76 -1.99 -26.57 10.40
C GLN A 76 -2.50 -26.85 11.83
N THR A 77 -1.61 -26.79 12.82
CA THR A 77 -2.02 -26.88 14.22
C THR A 77 -2.63 -25.56 14.69
N ASP A 78 -3.43 -25.60 15.75
CA ASP A 78 -4.02 -24.39 16.34
C ASP A 78 -2.95 -23.37 16.76
N GLU A 79 -1.77 -23.83 17.18
CA GLU A 79 -0.61 -22.99 17.48
C GLU A 79 -0.06 -22.28 16.24
N GLU A 80 0.15 -22.99 15.12
CA GLU A 80 0.62 -22.39 13.86
C GLU A 80 -0.39 -21.36 13.32
N ILE A 81 -1.69 -21.66 13.42
CA ILE A 81 -2.77 -20.72 13.03
C ILE A 81 -2.74 -19.48 13.92
N ASN A 82 -2.48 -19.63 15.22
CA ASN A 82 -2.44 -18.52 16.15
C ASN A 82 -1.21 -17.63 15.91
N GLU A 83 -0.04 -18.22 15.63
CA GLU A 83 1.18 -17.48 15.27
C GLU A 83 0.98 -16.67 13.98
N ASP A 84 0.40 -17.27 12.94
CA ASP A 84 0.09 -16.58 11.68
C ASP A 84 -0.89 -15.42 11.89
N ARG A 85 -1.93 -15.64 12.73
CA ARG A 85 -2.89 -14.59 13.08
C ARG A 85 -2.25 -13.44 13.83
N ILE A 86 -1.35 -13.73 14.77
CA ILE A 86 -0.61 -12.70 15.51
C ILE A 86 0.27 -11.92 14.54
N CYS A 87 1.02 -12.60 13.67
CA CYS A 87 1.87 -11.96 12.67
C CYS A 87 1.06 -11.03 11.75
N PHE A 88 -0.07 -11.52 11.23
CA PHE A 88 -0.97 -10.72 10.41
C PHE A 88 -1.56 -9.52 11.17
N ALA A 89 -2.05 -9.73 12.39
CA ALA A 89 -2.62 -8.67 13.20
C ALA A 89 -1.57 -7.59 13.52
N THR A 90 -0.36 -7.97 13.91
CA THR A 90 0.74 -7.04 14.17
C THR A 90 1.10 -6.24 12.93
N ALA A 91 1.21 -6.87 11.76
CA ALA A 91 1.47 -6.17 10.51
C ALA A 91 0.38 -5.13 10.17
N ILE A 92 -0.89 -5.48 10.37
CA ILE A 92 -2.03 -4.56 10.18
C ILE A 92 -2.01 -3.41 11.19
N PHE A 93 -1.74 -3.67 12.47
CA PHE A 93 -1.66 -2.62 13.49
C PHE A 93 -0.52 -1.65 13.24
N THR A 94 0.68 -2.16 12.92
CA THR A 94 1.83 -1.34 12.55
C THR A 94 1.52 -0.49 11.32
N LEU A 95 0.80 -1.05 10.34
CA LEU A 95 0.36 -0.32 9.18
C LEU A 95 -0.53 0.88 9.54
N PHE A 96 -1.60 0.66 10.31
CA PHE A 96 -2.51 1.74 10.71
C PHE A 96 -1.82 2.80 11.57
N TYR A 97 -0.93 2.38 12.48
CA TYR A 97 -0.13 3.30 13.29
C TYR A 97 0.72 4.24 12.44
N ASN A 98 1.33 3.74 11.35
CA ASN A 98 2.13 4.58 10.45
C ASN A 98 1.28 5.48 9.54
N LEU A 99 -0.01 5.20 9.38
CA LEU A 99 -0.94 5.99 8.54
C LEU A 99 -1.72 7.04 9.33
N GLU A 100 -1.85 6.91 10.65
CA GLU A 100 -2.48 7.90 11.54
C GLU A 100 -1.60 9.14 11.82
N ALA A 101 -0.52 9.35 11.04
CA ALA A 101 0.35 10.53 11.11
C ALA A 101 -0.27 11.77 10.42
#